data_AF-A0A2D8QZA8-F1
#
_entry.id   AF-A0A2D8QZA8-F1
#
_cell.length_a   1.000
_cell.length_b   1.000
_cell.length_c   1.000
_cell.angle_alpha   90.00
_cell.angle_beta   90.00
_cell.angle_gamma   90.00
#
_symmetry.space_group_name_H-M   'P 1'
#
loop_
_entity.id
_entity.type
_entity.pdbx_description
1 polymer ?
#
loop_
_entity_poly.entity_id
_entity_poly.type
_entity_poly.pdbx_seq_one_letter_code
_entity_poly.pdbx_strand_id
1 'polypeptide(L)'
;MTSSKAGFGRKFASILLAFALAINAIVIPAAPAHAANGKIEIDWNFVKSLEGGSLLKGYVPNFKGGGDHSGVTIAGGFDLGQQTVSGMRAMGLPESLIKKFTPYVGKKLDVARDYLRRHPLRITQAEANIIDKAVIASISKHIASDFNRSSKIRFQDLPAGVQTAIYSVGHQYYDLPGRTPRFFRAITSGNWGAAIKELRNFGAKDQWRNTKIANLLEKSLRDAGIYPAAPQPSPTPTAVPTGPAPA
;
A
#
# COMPACT_ATOMS: atom_id res chain seq x y z
N MET A 1 45.41 -52.29 -32.53
CA MET A 1 44.03 -52.33 -32.01
C MET A 1 44.00 -53.19 -30.76
N THR A 2 43.23 -52.75 -29.75
CA THR A 2 42.88 -53.38 -28.46
C THR A 2 43.74 -53.07 -27.21
N SER A 3 43.10 -52.29 -26.33
CA SER A 3 42.93 -52.46 -24.87
C SER A 3 43.98 -51.99 -23.85
N SER A 4 43.71 -50.80 -23.30
CA SER A 4 43.40 -50.48 -21.88
C SER A 4 44.13 -51.17 -20.71
N LYS A 5 44.75 -50.36 -19.81
CA LYS A 5 44.40 -50.13 -18.37
C LYS A 5 45.55 -49.34 -17.69
N ALA A 6 45.32 -48.09 -17.28
CA ALA A 6 44.93 -47.65 -15.93
C ALA A 6 46.04 -47.75 -14.85
N GLY A 7 46.43 -46.60 -14.27
CA GLY A 7 47.39 -46.52 -13.16
C GLY A 7 47.48 -45.11 -12.54
N PHE A 8 46.88 -44.99 -11.36
CA PHE A 8 46.61 -43.81 -10.51
C PHE A 8 47.86 -43.17 -9.85
N GLY A 9 47.89 -41.84 -9.65
CA GLY A 9 49.04 -41.16 -9.03
C GLY A 9 48.90 -39.67 -8.63
N ARG A 10 48.01 -39.37 -7.67
CA ARG A 10 48.11 -38.37 -6.57
C ARG A 10 48.80 -36.98 -6.72
N LYS A 11 47.98 -35.96 -6.37
CA LYS A 11 48.21 -34.78 -5.48
C LYS A 11 48.85 -33.50 -6.08
N PHE A 12 47.99 -32.53 -6.42
CA PHE A 12 48.32 -31.10 -6.33
C PHE A 12 47.74 -30.52 -5.03
N ALA A 13 48.60 -29.94 -4.20
CA ALA A 13 48.21 -29.17 -3.03
C ALA A 13 47.90 -27.73 -3.48
N SER A 14 46.67 -27.28 -3.27
CA SER A 14 46.28 -25.88 -3.45
C SER A 14 46.17 -25.22 -2.08
N ILE A 15 47.00 -24.21 -1.89
CA ILE A 15 47.08 -23.34 -0.72
C ILE A 15 45.80 -22.48 -0.68
N LEU A 16 44.96 -22.68 0.34
CA LEU A 16 43.87 -21.75 0.69
C LEU A 16 44.47 -20.67 1.60
N LEU A 17 44.64 -19.45 1.09
CA LEU A 17 44.95 -18.27 1.90
C LEU A 17 43.64 -17.55 2.23
N ALA A 18 43.21 -17.63 3.48
CA ALA A 18 42.02 -16.94 3.98
C ALA A 18 42.31 -15.44 4.14
N PHE A 19 41.63 -14.59 3.35
CA PHE A 19 41.52 -13.16 3.63
C PHE A 19 40.32 -12.92 4.54
N ALA A 20 40.58 -12.66 5.83
CA ALA A 20 39.57 -12.15 6.74
C ALA A 20 39.37 -10.65 6.47
N LEU A 21 38.23 -10.29 5.88
CA LEU A 21 37.84 -8.89 5.68
C LEU A 21 37.25 -8.35 6.99
N ALA A 22 38.00 -7.49 7.69
CA ALA A 22 37.47 -6.74 8.82
C ALA A 22 36.52 -5.65 8.28
N ILE A 23 35.21 -5.84 8.48
CA ILE A 23 34.19 -4.84 8.17
C ILE A 23 34.14 -3.86 9.34
N ASN A 24 34.80 -2.71 9.21
CA ASN A 24 34.53 -1.57 10.10
C ASN A 24 33.15 -1.02 9.76
N ALA A 25 32.17 -1.27 10.64
CA ALA A 25 30.84 -0.69 10.53
C ALA A 25 30.91 0.82 10.78
N ILE A 26 30.91 1.60 9.70
CA ILE A 26 30.64 3.04 9.78
C ILE A 26 29.18 3.19 10.17
N VAL A 27 28.94 3.64 11.40
CA VAL A 27 27.60 4.03 11.86
C VAL A 27 27.23 5.33 11.16
N ILE A 28 26.40 5.23 10.13
CA ILE A 28 25.82 6.38 9.44
C ILE A 28 24.72 6.97 10.35
N PRO A 29 24.71 8.28 10.65
CA PRO A 29 23.60 8.88 11.38
C PRO A 29 22.33 8.79 10.54
N ALA A 30 21.26 8.27 11.13
CA ALA A 30 19.95 8.18 10.51
C ALA A 30 19.49 9.58 10.04
N ALA A 31 18.85 9.63 8.86
CA ALA A 31 18.09 10.80 8.44
C ALA A 31 17.18 11.27 9.59
N PRO A 32 16.95 12.59 9.76
CA PRO A 32 16.13 13.09 10.87
C PRO A 32 14.80 12.33 10.86
N ALA A 33 14.56 11.59 11.94
CA ALA A 33 13.35 10.82 12.10
C ALA A 33 12.18 11.78 11.92
N HIS A 34 11.40 11.60 10.84
CA HIS A 34 10.08 12.21 10.75
C HIS A 34 9.40 11.89 12.08
N ALA A 35 8.97 12.92 12.81
CA ALA A 35 8.48 12.73 14.17
C ALA A 35 7.26 11.81 14.11
N ALA A 36 7.47 10.54 14.45
CA ALA A 36 6.43 9.54 14.48
C ALA A 36 5.39 10.00 15.51
N ASN A 37 4.29 10.57 15.05
CA ASN A 37 3.22 11.03 15.93
C ASN A 37 2.40 9.84 16.48
N GLY A 38 2.66 8.62 15.98
CA GLY A 38 2.02 7.39 16.38
C GLY A 38 0.53 7.34 16.02
N LYS A 39 0.08 8.22 15.13
CA LYS A 39 -1.33 8.38 14.76
C LYS A 39 -1.54 8.02 13.30
N ILE A 40 -2.71 7.43 13.04
CA ILE A 40 -3.16 7.23 11.66
C ILE A 40 -3.82 8.53 11.18
N GLU A 41 -3.26 9.10 10.11
CA GLU A 41 -3.68 10.36 9.52
C GLU A 41 -3.91 10.17 8.02
N ILE A 42 -5.18 9.98 7.65
CA ILE A 42 -5.60 9.80 6.25
C ILE A 42 -6.22 11.11 5.75
N ASP A 43 -5.66 11.67 4.68
CA ASP A 43 -6.28 12.79 3.96
C ASP A 43 -7.49 12.28 3.16
N TRP A 44 -8.66 12.33 3.80
CA TRP A 44 -9.91 11.92 3.19
C TRP A 44 -10.33 12.82 2.02
N ASN A 45 -9.89 14.08 1.97
CA ASN A 45 -10.21 14.95 0.84
C ASN A 45 -9.47 14.51 -0.42
N PHE A 46 -8.20 14.10 -0.28
CA PHE A 46 -7.48 13.44 -1.36
C PHE A 46 -8.20 12.18 -1.82
N VAL A 47 -8.58 11.28 -0.91
CA VAL A 47 -9.25 10.02 -1.28
C VAL A 47 -10.58 10.29 -2.01
N LYS A 48 -11.45 11.16 -1.47
CA LYS A 48 -12.71 11.54 -2.12
C LYS A 48 -12.52 12.11 -3.53
N SER A 49 -11.45 12.87 -3.76
CA SER A 49 -11.14 13.41 -5.08
C SER A 49 -10.84 12.32 -6.12
N LEU A 50 -10.50 11.10 -5.66
CA LEU A 50 -10.31 9.92 -6.51
C LEU A 50 -11.61 9.13 -6.74
N GLU A 51 -12.54 9.16 -5.78
CA GLU A 51 -13.78 8.35 -5.78
C GLU A 51 -15.00 9.05 -6.40
N GLY A 52 -14.90 10.34 -6.73
CA GLY A 52 -16.04 11.13 -7.23
C GLY A 52 -16.92 11.74 -6.13
N GLY A 53 -16.43 11.76 -4.88
CA GLY A 53 -17.10 12.37 -3.73
C GLY A 53 -18.10 11.48 -3.01
N SER A 54 -18.79 12.04 -2.01
CA SER A 54 -19.76 11.31 -1.20
C SER A 54 -21.19 11.48 -1.74
N LEU A 55 -21.78 10.40 -2.25
CA LEU A 55 -23.10 10.44 -2.86
C LEU A 55 -24.22 10.22 -1.84
N LEU A 56 -25.11 11.21 -1.72
CA LEU A 56 -26.20 11.21 -0.74
C LEU A 56 -27.43 10.40 -1.17
N LYS A 57 -27.54 10.10 -2.46
CA LYS A 57 -28.59 9.27 -3.04
C LYS A 57 -28.01 7.90 -3.34
N GLY A 58 -28.67 6.85 -2.85
CA GLY A 58 -28.31 5.48 -3.19
C GLY A 58 -28.34 5.26 -4.70
N TYR A 59 -27.35 4.55 -5.20
CA TYR A 59 -27.24 4.12 -6.59
C TYR A 59 -26.70 2.70 -6.64
N VAL A 60 -26.83 2.04 -7.78
CA VAL A 60 -26.14 0.75 -8.01
C VAL A 60 -25.15 1.01 -9.14
N PRO A 61 -23.83 0.85 -8.91
CA PRO A 61 -22.84 0.99 -9.97
C PRO A 61 -23.20 0.13 -11.21
N ASN A 62 -22.96 0.68 -12.39
CA ASN A 62 -23.14 -0.05 -13.64
C ASN A 62 -21.80 -0.13 -14.39
N PHE A 63 -21.11 -1.24 -14.20
CA PHE A 63 -19.85 -1.48 -14.91
C PHE A 63 -20.14 -2.16 -16.24
N LYS A 64 -19.91 -1.42 -17.33
CA LYS A 64 -19.95 -1.98 -18.69
C LYS A 64 -18.82 -3.02 -18.82
N GLY A 65 -19.17 -4.27 -19.10
CA GLY A 65 -18.23 -5.36 -19.36
C GLY A 65 -18.36 -6.61 -18.47
N GLY A 66 -19.25 -6.60 -17.48
CA GLY A 66 -19.47 -7.74 -16.57
C GLY A 66 -18.31 -7.95 -15.59
N GLY A 67 -18.62 -8.24 -14.32
CA GLY A 67 -17.62 -8.58 -13.30
C GLY A 67 -17.79 -7.87 -11.96
N ASP A 68 -18.52 -6.75 -11.93
CA ASP A 68 -18.89 -6.13 -10.66
C ASP A 68 -20.18 -6.77 -10.11
N HIS A 69 -20.18 -7.06 -8.81
CA HIS A 69 -21.30 -7.66 -8.08
C HIS A 69 -21.79 -6.72 -6.98
N SER A 70 -21.70 -5.40 -7.23
CA SER A 70 -22.08 -4.39 -6.25
C SER A 70 -23.58 -4.36 -5.98
N GLY A 71 -23.93 -3.90 -4.79
CA GLY A 71 -25.30 -3.58 -4.39
C GLY A 71 -25.59 -2.10 -4.43
N VAL A 72 -26.48 -1.65 -3.53
CA VAL A 72 -26.75 -0.23 -3.35
C VAL A 72 -25.56 0.43 -2.65
N THR A 73 -24.99 1.44 -3.30
CA THR A 73 -23.84 2.21 -2.84
C THR A 73 -24.28 3.63 -2.43
N ILE A 74 -23.68 4.15 -1.35
CA ILE A 74 -23.90 5.50 -0.79
C ILE A 74 -22.58 6.10 -0.27
N ALA A 75 -22.59 7.38 0.12
CA ALA A 75 -21.45 8.08 0.69
C ALA A 75 -20.21 7.97 -0.22
N GLY A 76 -19.00 7.88 0.33
CA GLY A 76 -17.76 7.73 -0.44
C GLY A 76 -17.53 6.33 -1.04
N GLY A 77 -18.58 5.65 -1.51
CA GLY A 77 -18.48 4.32 -2.11
C GLY A 77 -18.83 3.15 -1.18
N PHE A 78 -19.61 3.40 -0.12
CA PHE A 78 -20.04 2.36 0.82
C PHE A 78 -21.11 1.46 0.19
N ASP A 79 -20.68 0.29 -0.32
CA ASP A 79 -21.54 -0.70 -0.95
C ASP A 79 -22.22 -1.63 0.07
N LEU A 80 -23.53 -1.41 0.27
CA LEU A 80 -24.37 -2.18 1.19
C LEU A 80 -24.55 -3.64 0.75
N GLY A 81 -24.41 -3.95 -0.54
CA GLY A 81 -24.51 -5.31 -1.08
C GLY A 81 -23.35 -6.21 -0.64
N GLN A 82 -22.23 -5.63 -0.22
CA GLN A 82 -21.06 -6.35 0.28
C GLN A 82 -20.95 -6.32 1.82
N GLN A 83 -21.91 -5.69 2.51
CA GLN A 83 -21.90 -5.63 3.96
C GLN A 83 -22.67 -6.76 4.61
N THR A 84 -22.47 -6.88 5.92
CA THR A 84 -23.35 -7.60 6.84
C THR A 84 -23.74 -6.67 7.98
N VAL A 85 -24.85 -6.97 8.66
CA VAL A 85 -25.25 -6.19 9.85
C VAL A 85 -24.17 -6.23 10.93
N SER A 86 -23.57 -7.41 11.17
CA SER A 86 -22.45 -7.56 12.11
C SER A 86 -21.22 -6.78 11.66
N GLY A 87 -20.90 -6.75 10.36
CA GLY A 87 -19.81 -5.95 9.80
C GLY A 87 -20.03 -4.45 10.03
N MET A 88 -21.23 -3.94 9.78
CA MET A 88 -21.59 -2.54 10.05
C MET A 88 -21.46 -2.17 11.54
N ARG A 89 -21.87 -3.07 12.44
CA ARG A 89 -21.64 -2.90 13.89
C ARG A 89 -20.17 -2.89 14.25
N ALA A 90 -19.38 -3.81 13.69
CA ALA A 90 -17.94 -3.89 13.93
C ALA A 90 -17.19 -2.65 13.45
N MET A 91 -17.69 -1.98 12.41
CA MET A 91 -17.19 -0.68 11.95
C MET A 91 -17.60 0.49 12.87
N GLY A 92 -18.54 0.28 13.80
CA GLY A 92 -19.01 1.31 14.72
C GLY A 92 -20.10 2.20 14.14
N LEU A 93 -20.85 1.75 13.13
CA LEU A 93 -22.00 2.52 12.63
C LEU A 93 -23.11 2.59 13.69
N PRO A 94 -23.79 3.75 13.85
CA PRO A 94 -24.95 3.87 14.74
C PRO A 94 -26.09 2.92 14.35
N GLU A 95 -26.80 2.37 15.34
CA GLU A 95 -27.93 1.46 15.10
C GLU A 95 -29.04 2.07 14.23
N SER A 96 -29.22 3.40 14.27
CA SER A 96 -30.16 4.10 13.39
C SER A 96 -29.80 3.97 11.90
N LEU A 97 -28.51 4.09 11.57
CA LEU A 97 -28.00 3.87 10.21
C LEU A 97 -28.06 2.40 9.83
N ILE A 98 -27.68 1.51 10.76
CA ILE A 98 -27.75 0.06 10.53
C ILE A 98 -29.18 -0.34 10.17
N LYS A 99 -30.17 0.07 10.98
CA LYS A 99 -31.60 -0.20 10.71
C LYS A 99 -32.04 0.37 9.36
N LYS A 100 -31.59 1.57 9.00
CA LYS A 100 -31.87 2.19 7.69
C LYS A 100 -31.28 1.36 6.54
N PHE A 101 -30.12 0.75 6.73
CA PHE A 101 -29.39 0.05 5.66
C PHE A 101 -29.68 -1.45 5.57
N THR A 102 -30.12 -2.09 6.66
CA THR A 102 -30.44 -3.53 6.72
C THR A 102 -31.26 -4.03 5.52
N PRO A 103 -32.29 -3.32 5.02
CA PRO A 103 -33.07 -3.84 3.90
C PRO A 103 -32.29 -3.98 2.58
N TYR A 104 -31.21 -3.23 2.41
CA TYR A 104 -30.35 -3.23 1.21
C TYR A 104 -29.20 -4.24 1.29
N VAL A 105 -28.88 -4.71 2.50
CA VAL A 105 -27.74 -5.60 2.76
C VAL A 105 -27.83 -6.87 1.93
N GLY A 106 -26.71 -7.26 1.31
CA GLY A 106 -26.58 -8.49 0.51
C GLY A 106 -27.30 -8.49 -0.83
N LYS A 107 -28.12 -7.47 -1.14
CA LYS A 107 -28.73 -7.31 -2.47
C LYS A 107 -27.67 -6.81 -3.44
N LYS A 108 -27.59 -7.47 -4.60
CA LYS A 108 -26.60 -7.18 -5.64
C LYS A 108 -27.26 -7.06 -7.00
N LEU A 109 -26.59 -6.40 -7.94
CA LEU A 109 -27.00 -6.35 -9.36
C LEU A 109 -28.48 -5.93 -9.53
N ASP A 110 -29.24 -6.65 -10.34
CA ASP A 110 -30.62 -6.32 -10.67
C ASP A 110 -31.55 -6.38 -9.45
N VAL A 111 -31.27 -7.28 -8.50
CA VAL A 111 -32.03 -7.33 -7.22
C VAL A 111 -31.85 -6.03 -6.44
N ALA A 112 -30.63 -5.49 -6.40
CA ALA A 112 -30.36 -4.20 -5.77
C ALA A 112 -31.04 -3.05 -6.51
N ARG A 113 -30.98 -3.04 -7.86
CA ARG A 113 -31.59 -2.00 -8.70
C ARG A 113 -33.10 -1.96 -8.55
N ASP A 114 -33.74 -3.12 -8.62
CA ASP A 114 -35.19 -3.25 -8.48
C ASP A 114 -35.68 -2.91 -7.09
N TYR A 115 -34.92 -3.28 -6.06
CA TYR A 115 -35.24 -2.91 -4.69
C TYR A 115 -35.09 -1.40 -4.49
N LEU A 116 -33.99 -0.80 -4.94
CA LEU A 116 -33.73 0.64 -4.83
C LEU A 116 -34.75 1.47 -5.60
N ARG A 117 -35.23 1.02 -6.77
CA ARG A 117 -36.28 1.68 -7.55
C ARG A 117 -37.58 1.79 -6.76
N ARG A 118 -37.94 0.74 -6.00
CA ARG A 118 -39.15 0.68 -5.16
C ARG A 118 -38.97 1.32 -3.79
N HIS A 119 -37.74 1.36 -3.30
CA HIS A 119 -37.37 1.88 -1.98
C HIS A 119 -36.16 2.82 -2.10
N PRO A 120 -36.34 4.06 -2.60
CA PRO A 120 -35.23 4.99 -2.79
C PRO A 120 -34.50 5.27 -1.48
N LEU A 121 -33.18 5.12 -1.48
CA LEU A 121 -32.33 5.43 -0.33
C LEU A 121 -31.77 6.85 -0.46
N ARG A 122 -31.94 7.66 0.59
CA ARG A 122 -31.25 8.95 0.76
C ARG A 122 -30.67 9.05 2.16
N ILE A 123 -29.51 9.68 2.25
CA ILE A 123 -28.83 10.02 3.49
C ILE A 123 -28.57 11.52 3.55
N THR A 124 -28.39 12.06 4.74
CA THR A 124 -27.93 13.44 4.92
C THR A 124 -26.41 13.53 4.79
N GLN A 125 -25.87 14.74 4.63
CA GLN A 125 -24.42 14.94 4.65
C GLN A 125 -23.79 14.52 6.00
N ALA A 126 -24.48 14.74 7.11
CA ALA A 126 -24.01 14.32 8.43
C ALA A 126 -23.91 12.78 8.52
N GLU A 127 -24.90 12.06 7.98
CA GLU A 127 -24.88 10.61 7.90
C GLU A 127 -23.75 10.11 6.98
N ALA A 128 -23.54 10.75 5.82
CA ALA A 128 -22.42 10.43 4.95
C ALA A 128 -21.07 10.59 5.66
N ASN A 129 -20.89 11.67 6.43
CA ASN A 129 -19.67 11.90 7.19
C ASN A 129 -19.43 10.84 8.28
N ILE A 130 -20.49 10.37 8.93
CA ILE A 130 -20.42 9.27 9.91
C ILE A 130 -19.97 7.97 9.22
N ILE A 131 -20.57 7.67 8.06
CA ILE A 131 -20.25 6.47 7.28
C ILE A 131 -18.79 6.52 6.81
N ASP A 132 -18.38 7.62 6.17
CA ASP A 132 -17.03 7.80 5.67
C ASP A 132 -16.00 7.65 6.80
N LYS A 133 -16.25 8.26 7.97
CA LYS A 133 -15.37 8.14 9.14
C LYS A 133 -15.25 6.68 9.63
N ALA A 134 -16.36 5.95 9.68
CA ALA A 134 -16.37 4.55 10.11
C ALA A 134 -15.61 3.65 9.11
N VAL A 135 -15.81 3.87 7.81
CA VAL A 135 -15.12 3.14 6.74
C VAL A 135 -13.61 3.40 6.80
N ILE A 136 -13.20 4.67 6.95
CA ILE A 136 -11.78 5.05 7.10
C ILE A 136 -11.18 4.32 8.30
N ALA A 137 -11.81 4.41 9.47
CA ALA A 137 -11.29 3.77 10.67
C ALA A 137 -11.14 2.25 10.51
N SER A 138 -12.14 1.60 9.91
CA SER A 138 -12.13 0.15 9.65
C SER A 138 -11.00 -0.27 8.72
N ILE A 139 -10.89 0.39 7.56
CA ILE A 139 -9.88 0.07 6.55
C ILE A 139 -8.48 0.41 7.05
N SER A 140 -8.29 1.56 7.69
CA SER A 140 -7.03 1.93 8.33
C SER A 140 -6.58 0.90 9.35
N LYS A 141 -7.49 0.37 10.18
CA LYS A 141 -7.18 -0.69 11.16
C LYS A 141 -6.72 -1.97 10.47
N HIS A 142 -7.40 -2.37 9.38
CA HIS A 142 -7.03 -3.55 8.60
C HIS A 142 -5.64 -3.39 7.96
N ILE A 143 -5.41 -2.28 7.25
CA ILE A 143 -4.13 -1.95 6.63
C ILE A 143 -3.00 -1.92 7.66
N ALA A 144 -3.22 -1.24 8.80
CA ALA A 144 -2.21 -1.17 9.85
C ALA A 144 -1.88 -2.55 10.42
N SER A 145 -2.88 -3.43 10.60
CA SER A 145 -2.66 -4.82 11.03
C SER A 145 -1.75 -5.57 10.06
N ASP A 146 -2.05 -5.52 8.76
CA ASP A 146 -1.29 -6.26 7.75
C ASP A 146 0.12 -5.69 7.57
N PHE A 147 0.21 -4.37 7.50
CA PHE A 147 1.48 -3.65 7.37
C PHE A 147 2.40 -3.88 8.56
N ASN A 148 1.91 -3.70 9.79
CA ASN A 148 2.72 -3.80 11.02
C ASN A 148 3.23 -5.23 11.26
N ARG A 149 2.51 -6.25 10.77
CA ARG A 149 2.95 -7.64 10.83
C ARG A 149 4.11 -7.94 9.88
N SER A 150 4.23 -7.18 8.80
CA SER A 150 5.11 -7.45 7.67
C SER A 150 6.27 -6.45 7.55
N SER A 151 6.27 -5.39 8.36
CA SER A 151 7.23 -4.29 8.30
C SER A 151 7.97 -4.07 9.63
N LYS A 152 9.17 -3.49 9.54
CA LYS A 152 9.96 -3.08 10.71
C LYS A 152 9.53 -1.73 11.28
N ILE A 153 8.77 -0.95 10.51
CA ILE A 153 8.18 0.32 10.94
C ILE A 153 6.67 0.13 11.07
N ARG A 154 6.03 0.90 11.95
CA ARG A 154 4.57 0.85 12.07
C ARG A 154 3.93 1.77 11.04
N PHE A 155 2.74 1.41 10.59
CA PHE A 155 1.95 2.19 9.65
C PHE A 155 1.69 3.61 10.14
N GLN A 156 1.34 3.75 11.42
CA GLN A 156 1.12 5.05 12.07
C GLN A 156 2.39 5.89 12.29
N ASP A 157 3.57 5.34 11.98
CA ASP A 157 4.84 6.07 12.04
C ASP A 157 5.28 6.56 10.65
N LEU A 158 4.52 6.23 9.59
CA LEU A 158 4.75 6.74 8.24
C LEU A 158 4.25 8.20 8.12
N PRO A 159 4.83 9.01 7.22
CA PRO A 159 4.28 10.34 6.92
C PRO A 159 2.81 10.26 6.47
N ALA A 160 1.97 11.21 6.87
CA ALA A 160 0.53 11.19 6.60
C ALA A 160 0.18 11.00 5.11
N GLY A 161 0.94 11.62 4.20
CA GLY A 161 0.73 11.43 2.77
C GLY A 161 1.11 10.03 2.26
N VAL A 162 2.08 9.36 2.89
CA VAL A 162 2.41 7.95 2.63
C VAL A 162 1.29 7.04 3.14
N GLN A 163 0.78 7.29 4.36
CA GLN A 163 -0.37 6.58 4.91
C GLN A 163 -1.59 6.72 3.99
N THR A 164 -1.87 7.93 3.51
CA THR A 164 -2.96 8.24 2.58
C THR A 164 -2.81 7.50 1.25
N ALA A 165 -1.60 7.43 0.69
CA ALA A 165 -1.36 6.71 -0.56
C ALA A 165 -1.62 5.20 -0.40
N ILE A 166 -1.11 4.60 0.69
CA ILE A 166 -1.34 3.17 0.99
C ILE A 166 -2.84 2.92 1.26
N TYR A 167 -3.48 3.79 2.04
CA TYR A 167 -4.93 3.74 2.28
C TYR A 167 -5.72 3.78 0.97
N SER A 168 -5.36 4.64 0.03
CA SER A 168 -6.06 4.77 -1.26
C SER A 168 -6.03 3.47 -2.09
N VAL A 169 -4.98 2.66 -1.95
CA VAL A 169 -4.90 1.33 -2.57
C VAL A 169 -5.72 0.32 -1.76
N GLY A 170 -5.60 0.35 -0.43
CA GLY A 170 -6.37 -0.54 0.44
C GLY A 170 -7.88 -0.29 0.38
N HIS A 171 -8.32 0.93 0.11
CA HIS A 171 -9.73 1.25 -0.11
C HIS A 171 -10.30 0.52 -1.34
N GLN A 172 -9.49 0.35 -2.39
CA GLN A 172 -9.90 -0.33 -3.62
C GLN A 172 -9.87 -1.86 -3.49
N TYR A 173 -8.80 -2.39 -2.87
CA TYR A 173 -8.52 -3.82 -2.92
C TYR A 173 -8.79 -4.54 -1.59
N TYR A 174 -8.86 -3.81 -0.48
CA TYR A 174 -8.96 -4.29 0.89
C TYR A 174 -7.78 -5.20 1.30
N ASP A 175 -7.74 -6.42 0.77
CA ASP A 175 -6.67 -7.42 0.96
C ASP A 175 -5.42 -7.04 0.15
N LEU A 176 -4.58 -6.17 0.72
CA LEU A 176 -3.34 -5.76 0.07
C LEU A 176 -2.35 -6.91 -0.17
N PRO A 177 -2.10 -7.83 0.80
CA PRO A 177 -1.20 -8.96 0.60
C PRO A 177 -1.63 -9.89 -0.54
N GLY A 178 -2.92 -10.22 -0.64
CA GLY A 178 -3.43 -11.15 -1.64
C GLY A 178 -3.71 -10.51 -3.00
N ARG A 179 -4.25 -9.29 -3.03
CA ARG A 179 -4.69 -8.64 -4.29
C ARG A 179 -3.67 -7.67 -4.88
N THR A 180 -2.73 -7.17 -4.08
CA THR A 180 -1.64 -6.29 -4.53
C THR A 180 -0.26 -6.74 -4.03
N PRO A 181 0.11 -8.03 -4.15
CA PRO A 181 1.26 -8.62 -3.46
C PRO A 181 2.60 -7.92 -3.75
N ARG A 182 2.80 -7.43 -4.98
CA ARG A 182 4.02 -6.71 -5.38
C ARG A 182 4.13 -5.36 -4.69
N PHE A 183 3.03 -4.59 -4.71
CA PHE A 183 2.95 -3.30 -4.02
C PHE A 183 3.11 -3.50 -2.51
N PHE A 184 2.37 -4.45 -1.92
CA PHE A 184 2.42 -4.74 -0.49
C PHE A 184 3.82 -5.13 -0.02
N ARG A 185 4.51 -6.03 -0.75
CA ARG A 185 5.90 -6.39 -0.44
C ARG A 185 6.84 -5.18 -0.53
N ALA A 186 6.65 -4.30 -1.52
CA ALA A 186 7.50 -3.13 -1.70
C ALA A 186 7.35 -2.14 -0.54
N ILE A 187 6.11 -1.79 -0.14
CA ILE A 187 5.87 -0.84 0.97
C ILE A 187 6.32 -1.40 2.33
N THR A 188 6.15 -2.70 2.57
CA THR A 188 6.50 -3.32 3.86
C THR A 188 8.00 -3.53 4.04
N SER A 189 8.74 -3.74 2.94
CA SER A 189 10.20 -3.82 2.93
C SER A 189 10.92 -2.46 2.83
N GLY A 190 10.18 -1.35 2.71
CA GLY A 190 10.75 -0.01 2.51
C GLY A 190 11.34 0.22 1.11
N ASN A 191 11.05 -0.66 0.14
CA ASN A 191 11.45 -0.47 -1.26
C ASN A 191 10.49 0.51 -1.96
N TRP A 192 10.59 1.78 -1.60
CA TRP A 192 9.68 2.83 -2.07
C TRP A 192 9.75 3.06 -3.58
N GLY A 193 10.93 2.92 -4.18
CA GLY A 193 11.08 2.99 -5.63
C GLY A 193 10.28 1.91 -6.37
N ALA A 194 10.30 0.67 -5.87
CA ALA A 194 9.48 -0.41 -6.41
C ALA A 194 7.98 -0.16 -6.18
N ALA A 195 7.59 0.40 -5.03
CA ALA A 195 6.19 0.72 -4.75
C ALA A 195 5.64 1.79 -5.72
N ILE A 196 6.39 2.86 -5.94
CA ILE A 196 6.03 3.92 -6.91
C ILE A 196 5.96 3.35 -8.34
N LYS A 197 6.94 2.53 -8.72
CA LYS A 197 6.95 1.88 -10.04
C LYS A 197 5.75 0.95 -10.21
N GLU A 198 5.40 0.17 -9.20
CA GLU A 198 4.24 -0.71 -9.26
C GLU A 198 2.98 0.13 -9.48
N LEU A 199 2.71 1.16 -8.65
CA LEU A 199 1.55 2.03 -8.82
C LEU A 199 1.45 2.64 -10.22
N ARG A 200 2.57 3.09 -10.79
CA ARG A 200 2.60 3.67 -12.15
C ARG A 200 2.32 2.67 -13.27
N ASN A 201 2.42 1.38 -13.03
CA ASN A 201 2.19 0.34 -14.04
C ASN A 201 0.97 -0.54 -13.72
N PHE A 202 0.29 -0.26 -12.60
CA PHE A 202 -0.77 -1.10 -12.07
C PHE A 202 -2.12 -0.70 -12.68
N GLY A 203 -2.81 -1.67 -13.30
CA GLY A 203 -4.22 -1.54 -13.71
C GLY A 203 -4.51 -0.44 -14.73
N ALA A 204 -4.49 -0.75 -16.03
CA ALA A 204 -4.69 0.24 -17.09
C ALA A 204 -6.00 1.05 -16.99
N LYS A 205 -7.08 0.45 -16.47
CA LYS A 205 -8.39 1.12 -16.28
C LYS A 205 -8.34 2.21 -15.21
N ASP A 206 -7.48 2.05 -14.21
CA ASP A 206 -7.34 2.95 -13.06
C ASP A 206 -6.03 3.76 -13.12
N GLN A 207 -5.38 3.79 -14.29
CA GLN A 207 -4.06 4.37 -14.48
C GLN A 207 -3.97 5.84 -14.03
N TRP A 208 -5.00 6.64 -14.30
CA TRP A 208 -5.04 8.06 -13.87
C TRP A 208 -5.02 8.17 -12.35
N ARG A 209 -5.79 7.30 -11.67
CA ARG A 209 -5.92 7.26 -10.21
C ARG A 209 -4.62 6.77 -9.58
N ASN A 210 -4.08 5.67 -10.09
CA ASN A 210 -2.84 5.09 -9.60
C ASN A 210 -1.65 6.04 -9.82
N THR A 211 -1.66 6.83 -10.90
CA THR A 211 -0.67 7.91 -11.12
C THR A 211 -0.77 9.00 -10.04
N LYS A 212 -1.98 9.45 -9.68
CA LYS A 212 -2.15 10.44 -8.59
C LYS A 212 -1.68 9.88 -7.24
N ILE A 213 -1.99 8.62 -6.94
CA ILE A 213 -1.54 7.94 -5.72
C ILE A 213 0.00 7.84 -5.71
N ALA A 214 0.62 7.47 -6.83
CA ALA A 214 2.08 7.40 -6.97
C ALA A 214 2.75 8.76 -6.76
N ASN A 215 2.15 9.83 -7.29
CA ASN A 215 2.68 11.20 -7.12
C ASN A 215 2.58 11.66 -5.66
N LEU A 216 1.47 11.37 -4.98
CA LEU A 216 1.34 11.65 -3.54
C LEU A 216 2.38 10.88 -2.74
N LEU A 217 2.54 9.58 -3.01
CA LEU A 217 3.53 8.73 -2.34
C LEU A 217 4.94 9.29 -2.53
N GLU A 218 5.34 9.54 -3.78
CA GLU A 218 6.67 10.06 -4.11
C GLU A 218 6.94 11.41 -3.44
N LYS A 219 5.99 12.36 -3.54
CA LYS A 219 6.13 13.68 -2.91
C LYS A 219 6.26 13.57 -1.39
N SER A 220 5.42 12.76 -0.75
CA SER A 220 5.42 12.62 0.71
C SER A 220 6.71 11.98 1.23
N LEU A 221 7.28 11.04 0.47
CA LEU A 221 8.57 10.45 0.80
C LEU A 221 9.72 11.44 0.58
N ARG A 222 9.65 12.29 -0.45
CA ARG A 222 10.62 13.40 -0.70
C ARG A 222 10.60 14.42 0.42
N ASP A 223 9.42 14.91 0.78
CA ASP A 223 9.24 15.90 1.84
C ASP A 223 9.72 15.35 3.20
N ALA A 224 9.61 14.04 3.42
CA ALA A 224 10.09 13.37 4.62
C ALA A 224 11.58 12.98 4.56
N GLY A 225 12.29 13.24 3.47
CA GLY A 225 13.70 12.85 3.29
C GLY A 225 13.94 11.33 3.14
N ILE A 226 12.90 10.57 2.81
CA ILE A 226 12.92 9.10 2.67
C ILE A 226 13.24 8.67 1.23
N TYR A 227 12.87 9.47 0.22
CA TYR A 227 13.04 9.13 -1.20
C TYR A 227 13.23 10.37 -2.08
N PRO A 228 14.13 10.34 -3.08
CA PRO A 228 15.42 9.69 -3.05
C PRO A 228 16.31 10.49 -2.07
N ALA A 229 17.01 9.84 -1.14
CA ALA A 229 18.07 10.56 -0.43
C ALA A 229 19.28 10.76 -1.38
N ALA A 230 19.97 11.90 -1.24
CA ALA A 230 20.95 12.48 -2.16
C ALA A 230 21.97 11.50 -2.78
N PRO A 231 22.46 11.75 -4.02
CA PRO A 231 23.66 11.06 -4.50
C PRO A 231 24.77 11.24 -3.45
N GLN A 232 25.34 10.13 -2.99
CA GLN A 232 26.57 10.19 -2.21
C GLN A 232 27.61 10.91 -3.08
N PRO A 233 28.37 11.90 -2.57
CA PRO A 233 29.58 12.30 -3.28
C PRO A 233 30.41 11.02 -3.46
N SER A 234 30.72 10.68 -4.70
CA SER A 234 31.66 9.61 -5.01
C SER A 234 32.90 9.83 -4.12
N PRO A 235 33.48 8.80 -3.50
CA PRO A 235 34.77 8.98 -2.86
C PRO A 235 35.71 9.58 -3.91
N THR A 236 36.21 10.79 -3.64
CA THR A 236 37.30 11.36 -4.42
C THR A 236 38.39 10.29 -4.42
N PRO A 237 38.92 9.85 -5.58
CA PRO A 237 40.03 8.93 -5.59
C PRO A 237 41.14 9.59 -4.77
N THR A 238 41.39 9.07 -3.57
CA THR A 238 42.52 9.52 -2.77
C THR A 238 43.73 9.21 -3.62
N ALA A 239 44.43 10.25 -4.08
CA ALA A 239 45.66 10.09 -4.82
C ALA A 239 46.57 9.16 -4.02
N VAL A 240 46.91 8.01 -4.60
CA VAL A 240 47.92 7.11 -4.04
C VAL A 240 49.22 7.93 -3.97
N PRO A 241 49.78 8.18 -2.78
CA PRO A 241 51.09 8.80 -2.72
C PRO A 241 52.08 7.83 -3.35
N THR A 242 52.65 8.22 -4.49
CA THR A 242 53.81 7.54 -5.06
C THR A 242 54.96 7.70 -4.08
N GLY A 243 55.25 6.65 -3.31
CA GLY A 243 56.47 6.59 -2.51
C GLY A 243 57.70 6.72 -3.42
N PRO A 244 58.79 7.34 -2.93
CA PRO A 244 59.99 7.52 -3.73
C PRO A 244 60.60 6.16 -4.10
N ALA A 245 61.06 6.06 -5.34
CA ALA A 245 61.74 4.88 -5.86
C ALA A 245 63.03 4.61 -5.05
N PRO A 246 63.35 3.34 -4.74
CA PRO A 246 64.59 3.00 -4.05
C PRO A 246 65.81 3.27 -4.95
N ALA A 247 66.89 3.74 -4.33
CA ALA A 247 68.19 4.02 -4.95
C ALA A 247 68.94 2.74 -5.34
#